data_AF-A0A962U858-F1
#
_entry.id   AF-A0A962U858-F1
#
_cell.length_a   1.000
_cell.length_b   1.000
_cell.length_c   1.000
_cell.angle_alpha   90.00
_cell.angle_beta   90.00
_cell.angle_gamma   90.00
#
_symmetry.space_group_name_H-M   'P 1'
#
loop_
_entity.id
_entity.type
_entity.pdbx_description
1 polymer ?
#
loop_
_entity_poly.entity_id
_entity_poly.type
_entity_poly.pdbx_seq_one_letter_code
_entity_poly.pdbx_strand_id
1 'polypeptide(L)'
;MLNTAGEVMYVGKAKNLRRRVGSYFTRASNTRIASMVSQISGIEITATHTEAEALLLENNLIKQHKPRYNVLLRDDKSYPYLYLSDEEFPRLAFHRGARSGKGRYFGPYPSAGAVRETLQLLQKLFPVRQCEDSYYRNRSRPCLQYQIQRCTAPCVGFVSSERYAQDVRDTELFLEGKASDVIERWVAKMESAAERLEFEEAANLRDQISALRTVQEKQYV
;
A
#
# COMPACT_ATOMS: atom_id res chain seq x y z
N MET A 1 -7.35 -26.16 4.36
CA MET A 1 -7.34 -27.36 5.23
C MET A 1 -8.78 -27.86 5.36
N LEU A 2 -8.96 -29.17 5.20
CA LEU A 2 -10.27 -29.82 5.04
C LEU A 2 -10.55 -30.81 6.18
N ASN A 3 -11.82 -30.99 6.55
CA ASN A 3 -12.27 -32.07 7.44
C ASN A 3 -12.55 -33.37 6.65
N THR A 4 -12.87 -34.45 7.37
CA THR A 4 -13.21 -35.76 6.78
C THR A 4 -14.39 -35.72 5.79
N ALA A 5 -15.28 -34.73 5.89
CA ALA A 5 -16.38 -34.50 4.95
C ALA A 5 -15.99 -33.64 3.73
N GLY A 6 -14.73 -33.21 3.62
CA GLY A 6 -14.24 -32.35 2.54
C GLY A 6 -14.55 -30.86 2.72
N GLU A 7 -15.05 -30.43 3.88
CA GLU A 7 -15.39 -29.03 4.13
C GLU A 7 -14.16 -28.21 4.55
N VAL A 8 -14.09 -26.97 4.05
CA VAL A 8 -12.99 -26.04 4.37
C VAL A 8 -13.09 -25.55 5.82
N MET A 9 -12.16 -26.00 6.66
CA MET A 9 -12.10 -25.63 8.07
C MET A 9 -11.24 -24.39 8.36
N TYR A 10 -10.20 -24.20 7.54
CA TYR A 10 -9.22 -23.12 7.68
C TYR A 10 -8.56 -22.78 6.34
N VAL A 11 -8.40 -21.48 6.10
CA VAL A 11 -7.66 -20.90 4.98
C VAL A 11 -6.55 -19.99 5.54
N GLY A 12 -5.36 -20.03 4.95
CA GLY A 12 -4.26 -19.15 5.35
C GLY A 12 -3.29 -18.89 4.21
N LYS A 13 -2.60 -17.74 4.23
CA LYS A 13 -1.49 -17.43 3.31
C LYS A 13 -0.11 -17.70 3.92
N ALA A 14 0.90 -17.86 3.07
CA ALA A 14 2.30 -17.86 3.48
C ALA A 14 3.26 -17.49 2.34
N LYS A 15 4.36 -16.79 2.67
CA LYS A 15 5.51 -16.62 1.77
C LYS A 15 6.20 -17.96 1.48
N ASN A 16 6.25 -18.86 2.47
CA ASN A 16 6.79 -20.21 2.33
C ASN A 16 5.78 -21.24 2.86
N LEU A 17 5.11 -21.92 1.94
CA LEU A 17 4.05 -22.88 2.24
C LEU A 17 4.57 -24.08 3.05
N ARG A 18 5.73 -24.63 2.69
CA ARG A 18 6.33 -25.77 3.40
C ARG A 18 6.57 -25.48 4.87
N ARG A 19 7.20 -24.32 5.16
CA ARG A 19 7.46 -23.88 6.55
C ARG A 19 6.16 -23.61 7.30
N ARG A 20 5.18 -22.98 6.65
CA ARG A 20 3.88 -22.67 7.27
C ARG A 20 3.10 -23.93 7.62
N VAL A 21 2.91 -24.83 6.66
CA VAL A 21 2.17 -26.08 6.87
C VAL A 21 2.88 -26.93 7.93
N GLY A 22 4.20 -27.09 7.83
CA GLY A 22 4.99 -27.85 8.82
C GLY A 22 4.84 -27.32 10.24
N SER A 23 4.71 -25.99 10.42
CA SER A 23 4.59 -25.37 11.76
C SER A 23 3.36 -25.82 12.56
N TYR A 24 2.28 -26.25 11.89
CA TYR A 24 1.09 -26.78 12.57
C TYR A 24 1.34 -28.14 13.23
N PHE A 25 2.36 -28.87 12.79
CA PHE A 25 2.64 -30.24 13.22
C PHE A 25 3.87 -30.35 14.14
N THR A 26 4.68 -29.30 14.29
CA THR A 26 5.95 -29.36 15.03
C THR A 26 5.88 -28.92 16.50
N ARG A 27 4.78 -28.34 17.00
CA ARG A 27 4.44 -28.14 18.44
C ARG A 27 3.10 -27.42 18.54
N ALA A 28 2.12 -27.99 19.24
CA ALA A 28 0.81 -27.36 19.44
C ALA A 28 0.93 -26.18 20.42
N SER A 29 0.98 -24.95 19.91
CA SER A 29 1.13 -23.74 20.74
C SER A 29 -0.16 -23.25 21.41
N ASN A 30 -1.33 -23.72 20.96
CA ASN A 30 -2.64 -23.31 21.48
C ASN A 30 -3.69 -24.42 21.30
N THR A 31 -4.56 -24.62 22.29
CA THR A 31 -5.66 -25.61 22.30
C THR A 31 -6.57 -25.53 21.07
N ARG A 32 -6.84 -24.32 20.56
CA ARG A 32 -7.63 -24.14 19.34
C ARG A 32 -6.94 -24.70 18.10
N ILE A 33 -5.63 -24.48 17.98
CA ILE A 33 -4.85 -24.98 16.85
C ILE A 33 -4.76 -26.50 16.94
N ALA A 34 -4.52 -27.05 18.13
CA ALA A 34 -4.53 -28.50 18.36
C ALA A 34 -5.86 -29.15 17.94
N SER A 35 -6.99 -28.55 18.33
CA SER A 35 -8.33 -29.01 17.93
C SER A 35 -8.56 -28.95 16.43
N MET A 36 -8.06 -27.90 15.76
CA MET A 36 -8.13 -27.80 14.31
C MET A 36 -7.33 -28.92 13.66
N VAL A 37 -6.07 -29.08 14.09
CA VAL A 37 -5.13 -30.06 13.53
C VAL A 37 -5.65 -31.49 13.68
N SER A 38 -6.29 -31.83 14.80
CA SER A 38 -6.87 -33.16 15.03
C SER A 38 -8.06 -33.50 14.12
N GLN A 39 -8.65 -32.50 13.44
CA GLN A 39 -9.77 -32.69 12.50
C GLN A 39 -9.33 -32.64 11.03
N ILE A 40 -8.07 -32.32 10.74
CA ILE A 40 -7.57 -32.24 9.37
C ILE A 40 -7.52 -33.65 8.76
N SER A 41 -8.24 -33.83 7.65
CA SER A 41 -8.12 -35.02 6.80
C SER A 41 -7.36 -34.73 5.48
N GLY A 42 -7.29 -33.45 5.09
CA GLY A 42 -6.71 -33.04 3.82
C GLY A 42 -6.20 -31.61 3.82
N ILE A 43 -5.18 -31.35 2.99
CA ILE A 43 -4.59 -30.02 2.78
C ILE A 43 -4.49 -29.77 1.27
N GLU A 44 -5.26 -28.78 0.82
CA GLU A 44 -5.12 -28.21 -0.52
C GLU A 44 -4.22 -26.98 -0.50
N ILE A 45 -3.45 -26.82 -1.58
CA ILE A 45 -2.45 -25.75 -1.74
C ILE A 45 -2.63 -25.13 -3.12
N THR A 46 -2.67 -23.81 -3.17
CA THR A 46 -2.65 -23.03 -4.40
C THR A 46 -1.45 -22.09 -4.37
N ALA A 47 -0.55 -22.22 -5.34
CA ALA A 47 0.56 -21.29 -5.49
C ALA A 47 0.10 -20.02 -6.20
N THR A 48 0.59 -18.86 -5.77
CA THR A 48 0.37 -17.56 -6.42
C THR A 48 1.72 -16.97 -6.81
N HIS A 49 1.72 -16.04 -7.77
CA HIS A 49 2.95 -15.42 -8.27
C HIS A 49 3.45 -14.33 -7.32
N THR A 50 2.54 -13.69 -6.58
CA THR A 50 2.88 -12.60 -5.66
C THR A 50 2.21 -12.78 -4.29
N GLU A 51 2.74 -12.08 -3.27
CA GLU A 51 2.11 -12.03 -1.96
C GLU A 51 0.76 -11.28 -1.98
N ALA A 52 0.64 -10.30 -2.87
CA ALA A 52 -0.61 -9.57 -3.13
C ALA A 52 -1.73 -10.49 -3.62
N GLU A 53 -1.43 -11.37 -4.57
CA GLU A 53 -2.36 -12.40 -5.05
C GLU A 53 -2.72 -13.40 -3.95
N ALA A 54 -1.74 -13.85 -3.15
CA ALA A 54 -1.99 -14.75 -2.03
C ALA A 54 -2.97 -14.14 -1.02
N LEU A 55 -2.81 -12.84 -0.71
CA LEU A 55 -3.73 -12.09 0.14
C LEU A 55 -5.14 -12.05 -0.46
N LEU A 56 -5.26 -11.76 -1.76
CA LEU A 56 -6.55 -11.70 -2.43
C LEU A 56 -7.26 -13.05 -2.44
N LEU A 57 -6.54 -14.11 -2.80
CA LEU A 57 -7.06 -15.46 -2.83
C LEU A 57 -7.50 -15.92 -1.43
N GLU A 58 -6.70 -15.64 -0.40
CA GLU A 58 -7.06 -15.90 1.00
C GLU A 58 -8.37 -15.20 1.38
N ASN A 59 -8.54 -13.92 1.04
CA ASN A 59 -9.79 -13.20 1.33
C ASN A 59 -11.01 -13.87 0.69
N ASN A 60 -10.88 -14.18 -0.60
CA ASN A 60 -11.98 -14.74 -1.39
C ASN A 60 -12.39 -16.11 -0.83
N LEU A 61 -11.43 -16.98 -0.54
CA LEU A 61 -11.69 -18.31 0.03
C LEU A 61 -12.28 -18.22 1.45
N ILE A 62 -11.82 -17.29 2.30
CA ILE A 62 -12.41 -17.09 3.63
C ILE A 62 -13.87 -16.62 3.51
N LYS A 63 -14.17 -15.70 2.58
CA LYS A 63 -15.53 -15.19 2.39
C LYS A 63 -16.47 -16.23 1.78
N GLN A 64 -15.97 -17.01 0.82
CA GLN A 64 -16.74 -18.07 0.15
C GLN A 64 -17.08 -19.20 1.11
N HIS A 65 -16.12 -19.66 1.91
CA HIS A 65 -16.30 -20.85 2.75
C HIS A 65 -16.64 -20.54 4.22
N LYS A 66 -16.43 -19.31 4.68
CA LYS A 66 -16.60 -18.86 6.09
C LYS A 66 -16.05 -19.86 7.13
N PRO A 67 -14.82 -20.38 6.94
CA PRO A 67 -14.25 -21.47 7.73
C PRO A 67 -14.29 -21.21 9.24
N ARG A 68 -14.63 -22.24 10.01
CA ARG A 68 -14.82 -22.17 11.48
C ARG A 68 -13.58 -21.66 12.22
N TYR A 69 -12.38 -22.01 11.74
CA TYR A 69 -11.13 -21.68 12.43
C TYR A 69 -10.49 -20.35 12.00
N ASN A 70 -11.01 -19.67 10.98
CA ASN A 70 -10.62 -18.28 10.70
C ASN A 70 -11.30 -17.32 11.69
N VAL A 71 -10.65 -16.22 12.06
CA VAL A 71 -11.22 -15.17 12.94
C VAL A 71 -11.39 -13.87 12.17
N LEU A 72 -10.33 -13.46 11.49
CA LEU A 72 -10.31 -12.26 10.67
C LEU A 72 -10.95 -12.54 9.31
N LEU A 73 -11.54 -11.51 8.71
CA LEU A 73 -12.07 -11.52 7.34
C LEU A 73 -13.27 -12.45 7.11
N ARG A 74 -13.93 -12.90 8.18
CA ARG A 74 -15.25 -13.56 8.11
C ARG A 74 -16.39 -12.55 7.95
N ASP A 75 -16.13 -11.28 8.29
CA ASP A 75 -17.02 -10.15 8.04
C ASP A 75 -16.82 -9.61 6.60
N ASP A 76 -17.70 -8.71 6.16
CA ASP A 76 -17.66 -8.14 4.81
C ASP A 76 -16.48 -7.17 4.58
N LYS A 77 -15.47 -7.17 5.47
CA LYS A 77 -14.29 -6.33 5.33
C LYS A 77 -13.46 -6.80 4.12
N SER A 78 -13.16 -5.87 3.21
CA SER A 78 -12.18 -6.06 2.16
C SER A 78 -10.79 -5.62 2.63
N TYR A 79 -9.75 -6.13 1.98
CA TYR A 79 -8.42 -5.53 2.13
C TYR A 79 -8.46 -4.07 1.65
N PRO A 80 -7.77 -3.17 2.36
CA PRO A 80 -7.66 -1.78 1.95
C PRO A 80 -6.57 -1.60 0.88
N TYR A 81 -6.72 -0.53 0.12
CA TYR A 81 -5.84 -0.12 -0.97
C TYR A 81 -5.49 1.36 -0.82
N LEU A 82 -4.41 1.77 -1.48
CA LEU A 82 -4.24 3.15 -1.89
C LEU A 82 -4.97 3.36 -3.21
N TYR A 83 -5.69 4.46 -3.34
CA TYR A 83 -6.37 4.87 -4.56
C TYR A 83 -5.80 6.20 -5.03
N LEU A 84 -5.38 6.24 -6.29
CA LEU A 84 -4.98 7.44 -7.00
C LEU A 84 -6.06 7.78 -8.02
N SER A 85 -6.70 8.94 -7.86
CA SER A 85 -7.80 9.35 -8.75
C SER A 85 -7.32 9.78 -10.13
N ASP A 86 -8.19 9.69 -11.13
CA ASP A 86 -7.93 10.07 -12.53
C ASP A 86 -8.49 11.48 -12.84
N GLU A 87 -8.00 12.49 -12.14
CA GLU A 87 -8.38 13.90 -12.37
C GLU A 87 -7.14 14.70 -12.82
N GLU A 88 -7.29 15.96 -13.27
CA GLU A 88 -6.16 16.82 -13.65
C GLU A 88 -5.13 17.00 -12.51
N PHE A 89 -5.63 17.09 -11.28
CA PHE A 89 -4.82 17.07 -10.06
C PHE A 89 -5.21 15.84 -9.23
N PRO A 90 -4.63 14.66 -9.53
CA PRO A 90 -4.91 13.41 -8.82
C PRO A 90 -4.74 13.52 -7.30
N ARG A 91 -5.64 12.90 -6.54
CA ARG A 91 -5.49 12.71 -5.10
C ARG A 91 -5.12 11.27 -4.79
N LEU A 92 -4.26 11.11 -3.79
CA LEU A 92 -3.98 9.82 -3.18
C LEU A 92 -4.83 9.64 -1.92
N ALA A 93 -5.55 8.53 -1.82
CA ALA A 93 -6.51 8.29 -0.75
C ALA A 93 -6.52 6.84 -0.28
N PHE A 94 -7.03 6.64 0.94
CA PHE A 94 -7.39 5.32 1.43
C PHE A 94 -8.65 4.83 0.71
N HIS A 95 -8.65 3.60 0.21
CA HIS A 95 -9.83 2.94 -0.35
C HIS A 95 -10.09 1.59 0.31
N ARG A 96 -11.37 1.29 0.55
CA ARG A 96 -11.84 -0.02 1.01
C ARG A 96 -13.21 -0.28 0.38
N GLY A 97 -13.44 -1.52 -0.04
CA GLY A 97 -14.66 -1.96 -0.71
C GLY A 97 -14.45 -2.22 -2.20
N ALA A 98 -15.56 -2.30 -2.94
CA ALA A 98 -15.55 -2.50 -4.38
C ALA A 98 -14.77 -1.38 -5.09
N ARG A 99 -14.05 -1.74 -6.16
CA ARG A 99 -13.32 -0.79 -7.00
C ARG A 99 -14.30 -0.20 -8.00
N SER A 100 -14.78 1.01 -7.78
CA SER A 100 -15.76 1.69 -8.62
C SER A 100 -15.31 3.06 -9.15
N GLY A 101 -14.14 3.55 -8.71
CA GLY A 101 -13.60 4.85 -9.13
C GLY A 101 -12.72 4.74 -10.37
N LYS A 102 -12.76 5.77 -11.24
CA LYS A 102 -11.79 5.95 -12.33
C LYS A 102 -10.46 6.37 -11.74
N GLY A 103 -9.49 5.45 -11.76
CA GLY A 103 -8.17 5.67 -11.16
C GLY A 103 -7.43 4.36 -10.94
N ARG A 104 -6.27 4.46 -10.27
CA ARG A 104 -5.37 3.35 -10.01
C ARG A 104 -5.45 2.91 -8.56
N TYR A 105 -5.32 1.61 -8.34
CA TYR A 105 -5.36 1.01 -7.00
C TYR A 105 -4.05 0.29 -6.73
N PHE A 106 -3.38 0.66 -5.64
CA PHE A 106 -2.12 0.06 -5.19
C PHE A 106 -2.34 -0.72 -3.88
N GLY A 107 -1.79 -1.94 -3.81
CA GLY A 107 -2.03 -2.89 -2.72
C GLY A 107 -2.37 -4.29 -3.26
N PRO A 108 -3.05 -5.16 -2.47
CA PRO A 108 -3.71 -4.93 -1.18
C PRO A 108 -2.74 -4.73 -0.02
N TYR A 109 -3.14 -3.93 0.96
CA TYR A 109 -2.42 -3.78 2.22
C TYR A 109 -2.98 -4.72 3.29
N PRO A 110 -2.14 -5.22 4.23
CA PRO A 110 -2.58 -6.19 5.24
C PRO A 110 -3.56 -5.61 6.25
N SER A 111 -3.56 -4.29 6.48
CA SER A 111 -4.44 -3.62 7.44
C SER A 111 -4.70 -2.17 7.05
N ALA A 112 -5.73 -1.55 7.65
CA ALA A 112 -5.96 -0.12 7.45
C ALA A 112 -4.87 0.75 8.10
N GLY A 113 -4.21 0.25 9.16
CA GLY A 113 -3.06 0.93 9.76
C GLY A 113 -1.91 1.06 8.75
N ALA A 114 -1.58 -0.04 8.06
CA ALA A 114 -0.52 -0.07 7.06
C ALA A 114 -0.77 0.94 5.92
N VAL A 115 -2.02 1.10 5.46
CA VAL A 115 -2.34 2.12 4.44
C VAL A 115 -2.15 3.53 4.99
N ARG A 116 -2.58 3.81 6.22
CA ARG A 116 -2.44 5.15 6.81
C ARG A 116 -0.99 5.53 7.05
N GLU A 117 -0.18 4.60 7.54
CA GLU A 117 1.28 4.79 7.68
C GLU A 117 1.92 5.07 6.32
N THR A 118 1.52 4.31 5.29
CA THR A 118 2.00 4.53 3.92
C THR A 118 1.58 5.89 3.37
N LEU A 119 0.33 6.31 3.56
CA LEU A 119 -0.15 7.65 3.17
C LEU A 119 0.66 8.76 3.85
N GLN A 120 0.91 8.63 5.16
CA GLN A 120 1.70 9.61 5.92
C GLN A 120 3.14 9.70 5.42
N LEU A 121 3.73 8.57 5.04
CA LEU A 121 5.06 8.53 4.46
C LEU A 121 5.08 9.20 3.08
N LEU A 122 4.17 8.80 2.19
CA LEU A 122 4.07 9.35 0.84
C LEU A 122 3.87 10.86 0.87
N GLN A 123 3.09 11.38 1.82
CA GLN A 123 2.87 12.80 1.97
C GLN A 123 4.15 13.60 2.29
N LYS A 124 5.15 12.97 2.92
CA LYS A 124 6.45 13.61 3.22
C LYS A 124 7.40 13.54 2.03
N LEU A 125 7.28 12.52 1.21
CA LEU A 125 8.21 12.24 0.10
C LEU A 125 7.73 12.87 -1.21
N PHE A 126 6.42 12.85 -1.46
CA PHE A 126 5.81 13.28 -2.69
C PHE A 126 4.72 14.30 -2.38
N PRO A 127 4.77 15.52 -2.94
CA PRO A 127 3.81 16.59 -2.62
C PRO A 127 2.46 16.42 -3.35
N VAL A 128 1.97 15.18 -3.44
CA VAL A 128 0.66 14.84 -4.01
C VAL A 128 -0.43 14.99 -2.95
N ARG A 129 -1.60 15.51 -3.36
CA ARG A 129 -2.67 15.89 -2.45
C ARG A 129 -3.36 14.64 -1.92
N GLN A 130 -3.78 14.72 -0.65
CA GLN A 130 -4.61 13.69 -0.01
C GLN A 130 -5.92 14.25 0.55
N CYS A 131 -6.17 15.55 0.34
CA CYS A 131 -7.42 16.18 0.74
C CYS A 131 -8.59 15.66 -0.11
N GLU A 132 -9.77 15.59 0.50
CA GLU A 132 -10.98 15.27 -0.23
C GLU A 132 -11.37 16.40 -1.21
N ASP A 133 -12.12 16.05 -2.24
CA ASP A 133 -12.48 16.99 -3.31
C ASP A 133 -13.41 18.10 -2.83
N SER A 134 -14.23 17.81 -1.81
CA SER A 134 -15.02 18.79 -1.07
C SER A 134 -14.14 19.90 -0.49
N TYR A 135 -13.00 19.55 0.11
CA TYR A 135 -12.04 20.55 0.58
C TYR A 135 -11.28 21.18 -0.58
N TYR A 136 -10.84 20.40 -1.57
CA TYR A 136 -10.08 20.92 -2.71
C TYR A 136 -10.81 22.06 -3.43
N ARG A 137 -12.09 21.84 -3.77
CA ARG A 137 -12.90 22.79 -4.56
C ARG A 137 -13.27 24.07 -3.80
N ASN A 138 -13.33 24.00 -2.47
CA ASN A 138 -13.82 25.10 -1.63
C ASN A 138 -12.69 25.91 -0.94
N ARG A 139 -11.44 25.76 -1.39
CA ARG A 139 -10.29 26.45 -0.78
C ARG A 139 -10.00 27.77 -1.49
N SER A 140 -9.95 28.84 -0.69
CA SER A 140 -9.46 30.16 -1.12
C SER A 140 -8.03 30.45 -0.66
N ARG A 141 -7.49 29.64 0.26
CA ARG A 141 -6.15 29.79 0.84
C ARG A 141 -5.47 28.41 0.96
N PRO A 142 -4.14 28.34 0.81
CA PRO A 142 -3.41 27.08 0.98
C PRO A 142 -3.58 26.54 2.41
N CYS A 143 -3.64 25.22 2.53
CA CYS A 143 -3.82 24.54 3.81
C CYS A 143 -2.49 24.30 4.52
N LEU A 144 -2.55 23.79 5.76
CA LEU A 144 -1.37 23.44 6.55
C LEU A 144 -0.42 22.52 5.79
N GLN A 145 -0.93 21.57 4.99
CA GLN A 145 -0.09 20.64 4.23
C GLN A 145 0.85 21.36 3.27
N TYR A 146 0.43 22.48 2.66
CA TYR A 146 1.32 23.31 1.86
C TYR A 146 2.37 24.01 2.72
N GLN A 147 1.95 24.59 3.85
CA GLN A 147 2.84 25.32 4.75
C GLN A 147 3.96 24.44 5.33
N ILE A 148 3.69 23.14 5.51
CA ILE A 148 4.68 22.15 5.94
C ILE A 148 5.31 21.36 4.78
N GLN A 149 5.22 21.89 3.55
CA GLN A 149 5.86 21.37 2.34
C GLN A 149 5.46 19.93 1.95
N ARG A 150 4.21 19.56 2.21
CA ARG A 150 3.63 18.23 1.96
C ARG A 150 2.63 18.18 0.81
N CYS A 151 2.37 19.33 0.19
CA CYS A 151 1.46 19.50 -0.92
C CYS A 151 1.86 20.77 -1.66
N THR A 152 1.83 20.76 -2.98
CA THR A 152 2.12 21.93 -3.84
C THR A 152 0.93 22.88 -4.03
N ALA A 153 -0.13 22.71 -3.24
CA ALA A 153 -1.34 23.54 -3.23
C ALA A 153 -1.99 23.77 -4.61
N PRO A 154 -2.28 22.70 -5.39
CA PRO A 154 -3.02 22.83 -6.66
C PRO A 154 -4.41 23.46 -6.48
N CYS A 155 -5.02 23.32 -5.29
CA CYS A 155 -6.34 23.89 -5.00
C CYS A 155 -6.42 25.43 -5.07
N VAL A 156 -5.29 26.12 -5.03
CA VAL A 156 -5.21 27.59 -5.16
C VAL A 156 -4.30 28.02 -6.33
N GLY A 157 -3.96 27.09 -7.23
CA GLY A 157 -3.20 27.38 -8.45
C GLY A 157 -1.71 27.68 -8.25
N PHE A 158 -1.10 27.25 -7.14
CA PHE A 158 0.33 27.50 -6.86
C PHE A 158 1.29 26.57 -7.62
N VAL A 159 0.76 25.59 -8.35
CA VAL A 159 1.52 24.63 -9.14
C VAL A 159 0.81 24.41 -10.48
N SER A 160 1.59 24.28 -11.55
CA SER A 160 1.05 23.93 -12.87
C SER A 160 0.66 22.46 -12.92
N SER A 161 -0.27 22.11 -13.81
CA SER A 161 -0.70 20.72 -14.01
C SER A 161 0.46 19.84 -14.49
N GLU A 162 1.39 20.37 -15.29
CA GLU A 162 2.56 19.63 -15.79
C GLU A 162 3.53 19.29 -14.67
N ARG A 163 3.83 20.25 -13.79
CA ARG A 163 4.72 20.03 -12.64
C ARG A 163 4.10 19.05 -11.66
N TYR A 164 2.81 19.20 -11.39
CA TYR A 164 2.06 18.30 -10.52
C TYR A 164 2.01 16.88 -11.08
N ALA A 165 1.80 16.73 -12.39
CA ALA A 165 1.83 15.43 -13.05
C ALA A 165 3.19 14.74 -12.93
N GLN A 166 4.31 15.48 -12.83
CA GLN A 166 5.61 14.87 -12.51
C GLN A 166 5.64 14.29 -11.09
N ASP A 167 5.08 14.99 -10.10
CA ASP A 167 5.02 14.50 -8.71
C ASP A 167 4.13 13.26 -8.61
N VAL A 168 3.03 13.23 -9.37
CA VAL A 168 2.17 12.05 -9.48
C VAL A 168 2.91 10.89 -10.13
N ARG A 169 3.61 11.10 -11.25
CA ARG A 169 4.42 10.06 -11.91
C ARG A 169 5.48 9.47 -10.98
N ASP A 170 6.19 10.32 -10.24
CA ASP A 170 7.21 9.87 -9.28
C ASP A 170 6.56 9.03 -8.16
N THR A 171 5.36 9.40 -7.70
CA THR A 171 4.57 8.63 -6.72
C THR A 171 4.15 7.27 -7.29
N GLU A 172 3.69 7.21 -8.53
CA GLU A 172 3.28 5.96 -9.19
C GLU A 172 4.45 5.00 -9.35
N LEU A 173 5.60 5.47 -9.85
CA LEU A 173 6.81 4.66 -9.99
C LEU A 173 7.24 4.07 -8.64
N PHE A 174 7.20 4.87 -7.58
CA PHE A 174 7.50 4.38 -6.23
C PHE A 174 6.52 3.29 -5.79
N LEU A 175 5.20 3.49 -5.99
CA LEU A 175 4.18 2.50 -5.64
C LEU A 175 4.23 1.22 -6.49
N GLU A 176 4.83 1.28 -7.68
CA GLU A 176 5.13 0.14 -8.55
C GLU A 176 6.43 -0.60 -8.15
N GLY A 177 7.14 -0.14 -7.11
CA GLY A 177 8.40 -0.72 -6.66
C GLY A 177 9.63 -0.25 -7.44
N LYS A 178 9.48 0.74 -8.32
CA LYS A 178 10.58 1.35 -9.11
C LYS A 178 11.23 2.52 -8.35
N ALA A 179 11.54 2.29 -7.08
CA ALA A 179 12.12 3.33 -6.22
C ALA A 179 13.49 3.82 -6.73
N SER A 180 14.30 2.92 -7.31
CA SER A 180 15.59 3.27 -7.90
C SER A 180 15.46 4.29 -9.03
N ASP A 181 14.50 4.09 -9.94
CA ASP A 181 14.22 5.01 -11.05
C ASP A 181 13.84 6.41 -10.55
N VAL A 182 13.07 6.49 -9.46
CA VAL A 182 12.70 7.75 -8.82
C VAL A 182 13.93 8.46 -8.25
N ILE A 183 14.79 7.70 -7.54
CA ILE A 183 16.03 8.23 -6.96
C ILE A 183 16.95 8.79 -8.04
N GLU A 184 17.18 8.05 -9.13
CA GLU A 184 18.05 8.49 -10.23
C GLU A 184 17.54 9.80 -10.84
N ARG A 185 16.22 9.91 -11.08
CA ARG A 185 15.61 11.13 -11.58
C ARG A 185 15.74 12.30 -10.62
N TRP A 186 15.60 12.06 -9.31
CA TRP A 186 15.76 13.11 -8.29
C TRP A 186 17.21 13.56 -8.14
N VAL A 187 18.18 12.65 -8.25
CA VAL A 187 19.62 12.99 -8.25
C VAL A 187 19.94 13.92 -9.42
N ALA A 188 19.50 13.59 -10.64
CA ALA A 188 19.72 14.44 -11.80
C ALA A 188 19.08 15.83 -11.65
N LYS A 189 17.85 15.91 -11.10
CA LYS A 189 17.20 17.19 -10.79
C LYS A 189 17.96 18.00 -9.74
N MET A 190 18.46 17.33 -8.70
CA MET A 190 19.20 17.94 -7.61
C MET A 190 20.52 18.55 -8.12
N GLU A 191 21.27 17.80 -8.92
CA GLU A 191 22.52 18.27 -9.55
C GLU A 191 22.25 19.47 -10.46
N SER A 192 21.21 19.38 -11.29
CA SER A 192 20.82 20.48 -12.17
C SER A 192 20.37 21.74 -11.42
N ALA A 193 19.67 21.60 -10.29
CA ALA A 193 19.33 22.72 -9.41
C ALA A 193 20.58 23.34 -8.77
N ALA A 194 21.55 22.51 -8.35
CA ALA A 194 22.82 22.99 -7.82
C ALA A 194 23.66 23.75 -8.86
N GLU A 195 23.68 23.29 -10.11
CA GLU A 195 24.32 23.99 -11.24
C GLU A 195 23.68 25.36 -11.51
N ARG A 196 22.35 25.47 -11.33
CA ARG A 196 21.61 26.75 -11.41
C ARG A 196 21.71 27.61 -10.16
N LEU A 197 22.47 27.20 -9.13
CA LEU A 197 22.60 27.87 -7.83
C LEU A 197 21.28 27.93 -7.02
N GLU A 198 20.33 27.03 -7.31
CA GLU A 198 19.04 26.87 -6.62
C GLU A 198 19.19 25.94 -5.40
N PHE A 199 20.00 26.36 -4.43
CA PHE A 199 20.42 25.51 -3.32
C PHE A 199 19.28 25.01 -2.41
N GLU A 200 18.19 25.77 -2.28
CA GLU A 200 17.02 25.34 -1.50
C GLU A 200 16.32 24.14 -2.14
N GLU A 201 16.15 24.15 -3.47
CA GLU A 201 15.54 23.04 -4.19
C GLU A 201 16.46 21.80 -4.17
N ALA A 202 17.76 22.01 -4.36
CA ALA A 202 18.75 20.94 -4.26
C ALA A 202 18.76 20.30 -2.85
N ALA A 203 18.69 21.11 -1.80
CA ALA A 203 18.62 20.61 -0.42
C ALA A 203 17.33 19.81 -0.16
N ASN A 204 16.18 20.28 -0.63
CA ASN A 204 14.90 19.57 -0.51
C ASN A 204 14.95 18.21 -1.21
N LEU A 205 15.47 18.15 -2.44
CA LEU A 205 15.62 16.89 -3.19
C LEU A 205 16.58 15.92 -2.49
N ARG A 206 17.71 16.41 -1.97
CA ARG A 206 18.67 15.60 -1.20
C ARG A 206 18.01 14.94 0.02
N ASP A 207 17.21 15.72 0.75
CA ASP A 207 16.55 15.24 1.97
C ASP A 207 15.46 14.22 1.61
N GLN A 208 14.72 14.44 0.52
CA GLN A 208 13.76 13.48 -0.03
C GLN A 208 14.43 12.17 -0.49
N ILE A 209 15.55 12.24 -1.22
CA ILE A 209 16.35 11.08 -1.63
C ILE A 209 16.79 10.26 -0.41
N SER A 210 17.31 10.94 0.62
CA SER A 210 17.79 10.29 1.84
C SER A 210 16.65 9.57 2.57
N ALA A 211 15.50 10.23 2.72
CA ALA A 211 14.31 9.63 3.32
C ALA A 211 13.79 8.43 2.52
N LEU A 212 13.80 8.53 1.19
CA LEU A 212 13.37 7.45 0.29
C LEU A 212 14.27 6.21 0.40
N ARG A 213 15.60 6.40 0.46
CA ARG A 213 16.58 5.31 0.67
C ARG A 213 16.35 4.58 1.99
N THR A 214 16.11 5.31 3.09
CA THR A 214 15.80 4.70 4.40
C THR A 214 14.53 3.85 4.37
N VAL A 215 13.53 4.21 3.56
CA VAL A 215 12.30 3.42 3.39
C VAL A 215 12.58 2.15 2.61
N GLN A 216 13.36 2.25 1.53
CA GLN A 216 13.72 1.11 0.68
C GLN A 216 14.49 0.05 1.48
N GLU A 217 15.44 0.47 2.32
CA GLU A 217 16.20 -0.43 3.20
C GLU A 217 15.29 -1.18 4.19
N LYS A 218 14.23 -0.53 4.70
CA LYS A 218 13.26 -1.16 5.62
C LYS A 218 12.29 -2.13 4.93
N GLN A 219 12.00 -1.95 3.64
CA GLN A 219 11.10 -2.83 2.90
C GLN A 219 11.75 -4.13 2.42
N TYR A 220 13.09 -4.19 2.35
CA TYR A 220 13.84 -5.37 1.91
C TYR A 220 14.16 -6.39 3.02
N VAL A 221 13.77 -6.12 4.27
CA VAL A 221 13.99 -7.01 5.45
C VAL A 221 12.76 -7.87 5.75
#